data_AF-A0A0K2RB21-F1
#
_entry.id   AF-A0A0K2RB21-F1
#
_cell.length_a   1.000
_cell.length_b   1.000
_cell.length_c   1.000
_cell.angle_alpha   90.00
_cell.angle_beta   90.00
_cell.angle_gamma   90.00
#
_symmetry.space_group_name_H-M   'P 1'
#
loop_
_entity.id
_entity.type
_entity.pdbx_description
1 polymer ?
#
loop_
_entity_poly.entity_id
_entity_poly.type
_entity_poly.pdbx_seq_one_letter_code
_entity_poly.pdbx_strand_id
1 'polypeptide(L)'
;MHQARRAIDKEGPAPLRLAFYQAASVARTMDPQLAAFYYRLMTEHGHCHTQATIAVARKLAERTWKTLTTGKMYELRDLEGRPLTKRAAKELIASRYTMTPKQRTQSRPTPSRPNGHA
;
A
#
# COMPACT_ATOMS: atom_id res chain seq x y z
N MET A 1 -1.02 -6.66 -32.08
CA MET A 1 0.37 -6.66 -31.59
C MET A 1 0.51 -7.73 -30.51
N HIS A 2 1.13 -8.87 -30.83
CA HIS A 2 1.37 -9.93 -29.86
C HIS A 2 2.70 -9.62 -29.16
N GLN A 3 2.65 -9.07 -27.94
CA GLN A 3 3.87 -8.80 -27.17
C GLN A 3 4.50 -10.14 -26.79
N ALA A 4 5.76 -10.37 -27.18
CA ALA A 4 6.54 -11.50 -26.70
C ALA A 4 6.57 -11.49 -25.16
N ARG A 5 6.40 -12.66 -24.53
CA ARG A 5 6.51 -12.80 -23.07
C ARG A 5 7.93 -12.37 -22.66
N ARG A 6 8.06 -11.13 -22.18
CA ARG A 6 9.31 -10.67 -21.56
C ARG A 6 9.57 -11.52 -20.32
N ALA A 7 10.84 -11.83 -20.07
CA ALA A 7 11.24 -12.35 -18.77
C ALA A 7 10.74 -11.39 -17.68
N ILE A 8 10.23 -11.94 -16.57
CA ILE A 8 9.80 -11.13 -15.43
C ILE A 8 11.07 -10.53 -14.82
N ASP A 9 11.37 -9.28 -15.16
CA ASP A 9 12.38 -8.50 -14.48
C ASP A 9 11.81 -7.93 -13.16
N LYS A 10 12.69 -7.35 -12.34
CA LYS A 10 12.26 -6.61 -11.14
C LYS A 10 11.44 -5.37 -11.52
N GLU A 11 11.50 -4.94 -12.77
CA GLU A 11 10.98 -3.69 -13.31
C GLU A 11 9.71 -3.92 -14.16
N GLY A 12 8.62 -4.33 -13.51
CA GLY A 12 7.31 -4.45 -14.18
C GLY A 12 6.85 -3.14 -14.85
N PRO A 13 5.93 -3.15 -15.84
CA PRO A 13 5.59 -1.97 -16.64
C PRO A 13 5.31 -0.70 -15.82
N ALA A 14 5.95 0.43 -16.17
CA ALA A 14 5.82 1.68 -15.42
C ALA A 14 4.36 2.16 -15.20
N PRO A 15 3.45 2.08 -16.20
CA PRO A 15 2.04 2.44 -15.98
C PRO A 15 1.36 1.57 -14.92
N LEU A 16 1.68 0.28 -14.88
CA LEU A 16 1.11 -0.65 -13.92
C LEU A 16 1.61 -0.38 -12.50
N ARG A 17 2.90 -0.06 -12.35
CA ARG A 17 3.47 0.32 -11.05
C ARG A 17 2.81 1.59 -10.50
N LEU A 18 2.60 2.59 -11.37
CA LEU A 18 1.90 3.82 -10.99
C LEU A 18 0.44 3.55 -10.59
N ALA A 19 -0.28 2.74 -11.37
CA ALA A 19 -1.66 2.37 -11.05
C ALA A 19 -1.77 1.68 -9.69
N PHE A 20 -0.89 0.72 -9.39
CA PHE A 20 -0.87 0.07 -8.08
C PHE A 20 -0.47 1.01 -6.95
N TYR A 21 0.45 1.95 -7.18
CA TYR A 21 0.80 2.98 -6.18
C TYR A 21 -0.42 3.85 -5.83
N GLN A 22 -1.15 4.34 -6.84
CA GLN A 22 -2.36 5.13 -6.65
C GLN A 22 -3.45 4.32 -5.93
N ALA A 23 -3.69 3.09 -6.39
CA ALA A 23 -4.66 2.18 -5.78
C ALA A 23 -4.28 1.85 -4.32
N ALA A 24 -3.01 1.65 -4.01
CA ALA A 24 -2.52 1.39 -2.66
C ALA A 24 -2.76 2.57 -1.71
N SER A 25 -2.62 3.80 -2.19
CA SER A 25 -2.90 5.00 -1.39
C SER A 25 -4.36 5.03 -0.92
N VAL A 26 -5.28 4.53 -1.73
CA VAL A 26 -6.70 4.38 -1.37
C VAL A 26 -6.92 3.12 -0.52
N ALA A 27 -6.38 1.98 -0.95
CA ALA A 27 -6.61 0.68 -0.33
C ALA A 27 -6.20 0.64 1.15
N ARG A 28 -5.11 1.30 1.54
CA ARG A 28 -4.69 1.41 2.95
C ARG A 28 -5.69 2.13 3.86
N THR A 29 -6.67 2.85 3.29
CA THR A 29 -7.72 3.53 4.06
C THR A 29 -9.02 2.71 4.14
N MET A 30 -9.09 1.61 3.38
CA MET A 30 -10.28 0.76 3.26
C MET A 30 -10.06 -0.66 3.80
N ASP A 31 -8.84 -1.17 3.74
CA ASP A 31 -8.48 -2.52 4.14
C ASP A 31 -7.70 -2.52 5.46
N PRO A 32 -8.23 -3.14 6.55
CA PRO A 32 -7.59 -3.13 7.86
C PRO A 32 -6.20 -3.74 7.90
N GLN A 33 -5.95 -4.78 7.10
CA GLN A 33 -4.66 -5.46 7.08
C GLN A 33 -3.60 -4.60 6.35
N LEU A 34 -4.01 -3.93 5.26
CA LEU A 34 -3.12 -2.97 4.58
C LEU A 34 -2.89 -1.71 5.42
N ALA A 35 -3.90 -1.25 6.15
CA ALA A 35 -3.78 -0.12 7.07
C ALA A 35 -2.79 -0.41 8.21
N ALA A 36 -2.91 -1.58 8.85
CA ALA A 36 -1.99 -2.01 9.91
C ALA A 36 -0.56 -2.14 9.38
N PHE A 37 -0.40 -2.73 8.19
CA PHE A 37 0.91 -2.86 7.55
C PHE A 37 1.53 -1.50 7.25
N TYR A 38 0.76 -0.58 6.66
CA TYR A 38 1.20 0.79 6.41
C TYR A 38 1.59 1.52 7.70
N TYR A 39 0.75 1.41 8.74
CA TYR A 39 0.98 2.05 10.04
C TYR A 39 2.31 1.59 10.63
N ARG A 40 2.55 0.28 10.71
CA ARG A 40 3.80 -0.29 11.21
C ARG A 40 5.04 0.19 10.45
N LEU A 41 4.96 0.30 9.12
CA LEU A 41 6.08 0.82 8.33
C LEU A 41 6.39 2.27 8.68
N MET A 42 5.35 3.08 8.86
CA MET A 42 5.53 4.50 9.17
C MET A 42 5.97 4.74 10.62
N THR A 43 5.53 3.91 11.58
CA THR A 43 5.76 4.17 13.02
C THR A 43 6.92 3.40 13.61
N GLU A 44 7.13 2.14 13.19
CA GLU A 44 8.17 1.29 13.75
C GLU A 44 9.42 1.25 12.86
N HIS A 45 9.23 1.32 11.53
CA HIS A 45 10.34 1.20 10.56
C HIS A 45 10.83 2.57 10.06
N GLY A 46 10.19 3.67 10.48
CA GLY A 46 10.57 5.03 10.09
C GLY A 46 10.42 5.33 8.60
N HIS A 47 9.65 4.53 7.86
CA HIS A 47 9.45 4.76 6.43
C HIS A 47 8.69 6.07 6.18
N CYS A 48 9.03 6.74 5.09
CA CYS A 48 8.22 7.85 4.59
C CYS A 48 6.96 7.31 3.87
N HIS A 49 6.00 8.20 3.63
CA HIS A 49 4.73 7.86 2.98
C HIS A 49 4.93 7.10 1.66
N THR A 50 5.86 7.55 0.82
CA THR A 50 6.12 6.93 -0.49
C THR A 50 6.64 5.51 -0.33
N GLN A 51 7.62 5.27 0.54
CA GLN A 51 8.17 3.94 0.81
C GLN A 51 7.10 2.99 1.35
N ALA A 52 6.33 3.43 2.35
CA ALA A 52 5.26 2.63 2.93
C ALA A 52 4.16 2.31 1.91
N THR A 53 3.79 3.28 1.06
CA THR A 53 2.78 3.09 0.01
C THR A 53 3.25 2.12 -1.09
N ILE A 54 4.53 2.16 -1.49
CA ILE A 54 5.10 1.19 -2.43
C ILE A 54 5.05 -0.22 -1.84
N ALA A 55 5.35 -0.39 -0.55
CA ALA A 55 5.25 -1.69 0.11
C ALA A 55 3.80 -2.20 0.16
N VAL A 56 2.82 -1.31 0.38
CA VAL A 56 1.38 -1.65 0.29
C VAL A 56 1.01 -2.04 -1.15
N ALA A 57 1.49 -1.31 -2.16
CA ALA A 57 1.24 -1.59 -3.57
C ALA A 57 1.71 -3.01 -3.97
N ARG A 58 2.86 -3.45 -3.45
CA ARG A 58 3.33 -4.82 -3.62
C ARG A 58 2.32 -5.84 -3.10
N LYS A 59 1.84 -5.70 -1.86
CA LYS A 59 0.84 -6.61 -1.28
C LYS A 59 -0.48 -6.57 -2.03
N LEU A 60 -0.89 -5.39 -2.49
CA LEU A 60 -2.10 -5.23 -3.28
C LEU A 60 -2.02 -5.99 -4.60
N ALA A 61 -0.87 -5.93 -5.29
CA ALA A 61 -0.65 -6.70 -6.52
C ALA A 61 -0.73 -8.21 -6.28
N GLU A 62 -0.15 -8.72 -5.17
CA GLU A 62 -0.25 -10.14 -4.77
C GLU A 62 -1.72 -10.54 -4.52
N ARG A 63 -2.51 -9.69 -3.87
CA ARG A 63 -3.95 -9.92 -3.63
C ARG A 63 -4.75 -9.92 -4.93
N THR A 64 -4.52 -8.95 -5.80
CA THR A 64 -5.17 -8.88 -7.12
C THR A 64 -4.86 -10.14 -7.95
N TRP A 65 -3.59 -10.55 -8.00
CA TRP A 65 -3.19 -11.78 -8.68
C TRP A 65 -3.93 -13.01 -8.15
N LYS A 66 -4.00 -13.16 -6.81
CA LYS A 66 -4.71 -14.28 -6.19
C LYS A 66 -6.20 -14.28 -6.51
N THR A 67 -6.86 -13.13 -6.46
CA THR A 67 -8.28 -13.00 -6.83
C THR A 67 -8.51 -13.38 -8.30
N LEU A 68 -7.68 -12.88 -9.22
CA LEU A 68 -7.80 -13.16 -10.65
C LEU A 68 -7.54 -14.64 -10.98
N THR A 69 -6.53 -15.26 -10.36
CA THR A 69 -6.15 -16.64 -10.66
C THR A 69 -7.02 -17.69 -10.00
N THR A 70 -7.63 -17.39 -8.86
CA THR A 70 -8.51 -18.34 -8.14
C THR A 70 -9.98 -18.16 -8.49
N GLY A 71 -10.36 -17.05 -9.14
CA GLY A 71 -11.76 -16.69 -9.41
C GLY A 71 -12.59 -16.37 -8.16
N LYS A 72 -11.97 -16.36 -6.96
CA LYS A 72 -12.65 -16.09 -5.69
C LYS A 72 -12.76 -14.58 -5.46
N MET A 73 -13.96 -14.13 -5.14
CA MET A 73 -14.22 -12.72 -4.82
C MET A 73 -13.38 -12.26 -3.63
N TYR A 74 -12.91 -11.02 -3.71
CA TYR A 74 -12.14 -10.41 -2.64
C TYR A 74 -13.03 -10.06 -1.44
N GLU A 75 -12.60 -10.41 -0.23
CA GLU A 75 -13.32 -10.15 1.01
C GLU A 75 -12.44 -9.38 2.00
N LEU A 76 -12.99 -8.32 2.58
CA LEU A 76 -12.32 -7.57 3.65
C LEU A 76 -12.27 -8.41 4.92
N ARG A 77 -11.11 -8.44 5.57
CA ARG A 77 -10.89 -9.20 6.79
C ARG A 77 -10.15 -8.38 7.83
N ASP A 78 -10.39 -8.67 9.11
CA ASP A 78 -9.59 -8.14 10.21
C ASP A 78 -8.19 -8.77 10.27
N LEU A 79 -7.40 -8.45 11.31
CA LEU A 79 -6.06 -9.00 11.48
C LEU A 79 -6.07 -10.50 11.83
N GLU A 80 -7.14 -10.98 12.45
CA GLU A 80 -7.33 -12.38 12.81
C GLU A 80 -7.90 -13.20 11.63
N GLY A 81 -8.19 -12.54 10.51
CA GLY A 81 -8.70 -13.17 9.29
C GLY A 81 -10.22 -13.34 9.24
N ARG A 82 -10.98 -12.73 10.16
CA ARG A 82 -12.44 -12.79 10.15
C ARG A 82 -13.03 -11.80 9.12
N PRO A 83 -14.08 -12.17 8.37
CA PRO A 83 -14.75 -11.28 7.43
C PRO A 83 -15.26 -10.00 8.09
N LEU A 84 -15.18 -8.89 7.35
CA LEU A 84 -15.65 -7.57 7.77
C LEU A 84 -16.52 -6.90 6.71
N THR A 85 -17.49 -6.12 7.20
CA THR A 85 -18.18 -5.15 6.36
C THR A 85 -17.27 -3.94 6.09
N LYS A 86 -17.53 -3.21 4.99
CA LYS A 86 -16.81 -1.97 4.67
C LYS A 86 -16.87 -0.93 5.80
N ARG A 87 -18.01 -0.85 6.51
CA ARG A 87 -18.19 0.08 7.63
C ARG A 87 -17.33 -0.32 8.82
N ALA A 88 -17.40 -1.58 9.25
CA ALA A 88 -16.61 -2.10 10.37
C ALA A 88 -15.10 -2.00 10.08
N ALA A 89 -14.69 -2.24 8.84
CA ALA A 89 -13.30 -2.02 8.41
C ALA A 89 -12.84 -0.56 8.61
N LYS A 90 -13.65 0.41 8.19
CA LYS A 90 -13.34 1.85 8.38
C LYS A 90 -13.27 2.23 9.87
N GLU A 91 -14.20 1.75 10.69
CA GLU A 91 -14.21 2.00 12.13
C GLU A 91 -12.96 1.42 12.81
N LEU A 92 -12.55 0.20 12.44
CA LEU A 92 -11.34 -0.43 12.94
C LEU A 92 -10.09 0.35 12.53
N ILE A 93 -10.01 0.78 11.27
CA ILE A 93 -8.88 1.61 10.79
C ILE A 93 -8.80 2.93 11.56
N ALA A 94 -9.93 3.64 11.70
CA ALA A 94 -9.97 4.93 12.39
C ALA A 94 -9.54 4.81 13.86
N SER A 95 -9.97 3.75 14.55
CA SER A 95 -9.67 3.53 15.96
C SER A 95 -8.24 3.05 16.24
N ARG A 96 -7.63 2.28 15.33
CA ARG A 96 -6.34 1.60 15.59
C ARG A 96 -5.16 2.12 14.77
N TYR A 97 -5.38 2.65 13.57
CA TYR A 97 -4.32 2.95 12.60
C TYR A 97 -4.28 4.42 12.17
N THR A 98 -4.83 5.31 12.99
CA THR A 98 -4.71 6.75 12.78
C THR A 98 -3.37 7.26 13.29
N MET A 99 -2.55 7.78 12.38
CA MET A 99 -1.29 8.44 12.75
C MET A 99 -1.57 9.79 13.43
N THR A 100 -0.96 10.01 14.58
CA THR A 100 -0.97 11.30 15.27
C THR A 100 -0.20 12.37 14.48
N PRO A 101 -0.50 13.67 14.67
CA PRO A 101 0.21 14.75 13.98
C PRO A 101 1.74 14.70 14.14
N LYS A 102 2.22 14.32 15.33
CA LYS A 102 3.66 14.19 15.64
C LYS A 102 4.36 13.15 14.77
N GLN A 103 3.71 12.00 14.56
CA GLN A 103 4.25 10.93 13.71
C GLN A 103 4.30 11.36 12.23
N ARG A 104 3.35 12.19 11.78
CA ARG A 104 3.36 12.73 10.41
C ARG A 104 4.55 13.64 10.15
N THR A 105 4.89 14.52 11.09
CA THR A 105 6.04 15.43 10.98
C THR A 105 7.36 14.67 10.89
N GLN A 106 7.53 13.61 11.70
CA GLN A 106 8.75 12.80 11.69
C GLN A 106 8.92 11.97 10.41
N SER A 107 7.82 11.54 9.80
CA SER A 107 7.84 10.78 8.55
C SER A 107 8.06 11.63 7.29
N ARG A 108 8.12 12.96 7.43
CA ARG A 108 8.33 13.87 6.30
C ARG A 108 9.82 13.83 5.93
N PRO A 109 10.19 13.44 4.69
CA PRO A 109 11.58 13.48 4.29
C PRO A 109 12.08 14.93 4.36
N THR A 110 13.25 15.12 4.97
CA THR A 110 13.96 16.40 4.97
C THR A 110 14.19 16.81 3.52
N PRO A 111 13.90 18.06 3.10
CA PRO A 111 14.13 18.47 1.73
C PRO A 111 15.59 18.25 1.37
N SER A 112 15.83 17.40 0.36
CA SER A 112 17.16 17.23 -0.23
C SER A 112 17.60 18.56 -0.84
N ARG A 113 18.83 19.00 -0.53
CA ARG A 113 19.43 20.21 -1.12
C ARG A 113 19.27 20.16 -2.65
N PRO A 114 18.92 21.27 -3.32
CA PRO A 114 18.82 21.28 -4.77
C PRO A 114 20.17 20.89 -5.36
N ASN A 115 20.17 19.92 -6.29
CA ASN A 115 21.35 19.55 -7.07
C ASN A 115 21.78 20.78 -7.87
N GLY A 116 22.84 21.44 -7.41
CA GLY A 116 23.53 22.48 -8.16
C GLY A 116 24.32 21.83 -9.29
N HIS A 117 23.76 21.83 -10.50
CA HIS A 117 24.54 21.73 -11.72
C HIS A 117 24.71 23.15 -12.25
N ALA A 118 25.92 23.68 -12.05
CA ALA A 118 26.48 24.79 -12.80
C ALA A 118 27.31 24.22 -13.95
#